data_AF-A2DLG8-F1
#
_entry.id   AF-A2DLG8-F1
#
_cell.length_a   1.000
_cell.length_b   1.000
_cell.length_c   1.000
_cell.angle_alpha   90.00
_cell.angle_beta   90.00
_cell.angle_gamma   90.00
#
_symmetry.space_group_name_H-M   'P 1'
#
loop_
_entity.id
_entity.type
_entity.pdbx_description
1 polymer ?
#
loop_
_entity_poly.entity_id
_entity_poly.type
_entity_poly.pdbx_seq_one_letter_code
_entity_poly.pdbx_strand_id
1 'polypeptide(L)'
;MFRNCTTPNAGGAIFVYERQAKISIDDCFFIQCTAAINGGAVSITSDHLSMNNSFYTKCVCPGIIYGGQSFYADAYSMCYTLDSMDKCPENLKENGFELLIARQGIQTFSMINSTNNIATHYASGLLSGESKRFKLIYGNFVNNSSPNHILALTHIRPDDTLKYVNLIQNNVTEDSLIFLSGSCAVFRNFIVFGNTGTFVCHQPLYGYVYFVLKDSKTDLGRTELGSVQGLMKEYGVVFNANDMKPISFPKVLNLNSSNLQVTGQFKLGEVAE
;
A
#
# COMPACT_ATOMS: atom_id res chain seq x y z
N MET A 1 -2.91 18.53 -15.23
CA MET A 1 -1.94 18.74 -14.11
C MET A 1 -2.52 19.76 -13.15
N PHE A 2 -2.50 19.46 -11.86
CA PHE A 2 -2.95 20.30 -10.75
C PHE A 2 -1.75 20.54 -9.82
N ARG A 3 -1.51 21.80 -9.46
CA ARG A 3 -0.35 22.19 -8.63
C ARG A 3 -0.75 23.23 -7.61
N ASN A 4 -0.33 23.04 -6.36
CA ASN A 4 -0.56 24.00 -5.26
C ASN A 4 -2.04 24.35 -5.07
N CYS A 5 -2.93 23.39 -5.36
CA CYS A 5 -4.37 23.58 -5.18
C CYS A 5 -4.68 23.35 -3.70
N THR A 6 -5.18 24.38 -3.03
CA THR A 6 -5.44 24.36 -1.59
C THR A 6 -6.90 24.68 -1.32
N THR A 7 -7.53 23.88 -0.47
CA THR A 7 -8.91 24.09 -0.02
C THR A 7 -9.02 23.93 1.49
N PRO A 8 -9.85 24.73 2.18
CA PRO A 8 -10.16 24.49 3.59
C PRO A 8 -11.10 23.29 3.82
N ASN A 9 -11.58 22.65 2.75
CA ASN A 9 -12.51 21.52 2.82
C ASN A 9 -11.78 20.22 2.41
N ALA A 10 -12.36 19.48 1.47
CA ALA A 10 -11.82 18.23 0.93
C ALA A 10 -11.39 18.41 -0.53
N GLY A 11 -10.46 17.58 -1.00
CA GLY A 11 -10.05 17.54 -2.41
C GLY A 11 -9.37 18.83 -2.86
N GLY A 12 -8.10 19.02 -2.51
CA GLY A 12 -7.36 20.26 -2.82
C GLY A 12 -7.44 20.67 -4.29
N ALA A 13 -7.43 19.70 -5.19
CA ALA A 13 -7.65 19.88 -6.62
C ALA A 13 -9.05 19.48 -7.09
N ILE A 14 -9.54 18.30 -6.68
CA ILE A 14 -10.82 17.76 -7.15
C ILE A 14 -11.65 17.32 -5.94
N PHE A 15 -12.84 17.90 -5.82
CA PHE A 15 -13.85 17.50 -4.85
C PHE A 15 -15.16 17.15 -5.56
N VAL A 16 -15.65 15.94 -5.33
CA VAL A 16 -16.95 15.47 -5.83
C VAL A 16 -17.73 14.86 -4.68
N TYR A 17 -18.94 15.35 -4.45
CA TYR A 17 -19.88 14.77 -3.49
C TYR A 17 -21.24 14.57 -4.16
N GLU A 18 -21.34 13.54 -4.99
CA GLU A 18 -22.57 13.20 -5.71
C GLU A 18 -22.64 11.68 -5.89
N ARG A 19 -23.46 11.01 -5.07
CA ARG A 19 -23.55 9.54 -5.00
C ARG A 19 -24.03 8.88 -6.29
N GLN A 20 -24.63 9.63 -7.21
CA GLN A 20 -25.06 9.12 -8.52
C GLN A 20 -24.04 9.40 -9.64
N ALA A 21 -22.97 10.13 -9.33
CA ALA A 21 -21.99 10.50 -10.33
C ALA A 21 -21.17 9.30 -10.80
N LYS A 22 -20.78 9.36 -12.07
CA LYS A 22 -19.79 8.46 -12.66
C LYS A 22 -18.59 9.31 -13.06
N ILE A 23 -17.46 9.08 -12.39
CA ILE A 23 -16.28 9.91 -12.48
C ILE A 23 -15.15 9.11 -13.13
N SER A 24 -14.46 9.73 -14.08
CA SER A 24 -13.20 9.23 -14.64
C SER A 24 -12.12 10.29 -14.45
N ILE A 25 -10.97 9.90 -13.90
CA ILE A 25 -9.78 10.73 -13.78
C ILE A 25 -8.65 9.99 -14.49
N ASP A 26 -8.26 10.50 -15.64
CA ASP A 26 -7.28 9.88 -16.52
C ASP A 26 -6.10 10.83 -16.73
N ASP A 27 -4.88 10.28 -16.73
CA ASP A 27 -3.64 10.99 -17.09
C ASP A 27 -3.39 12.28 -16.27
N CYS A 28 -3.65 12.21 -14.97
CA CYS A 28 -3.58 13.35 -14.07
C CYS A 28 -2.31 13.36 -13.21
N PHE A 29 -1.79 14.55 -12.98
CA PHE A 29 -0.66 14.79 -12.07
C PHE A 29 -1.10 15.78 -11.00
N PHE A 30 -0.99 15.39 -9.73
CA PHE A 30 -1.33 16.18 -8.55
C PHE A 30 -0.06 16.44 -7.75
N ILE A 31 0.30 17.72 -7.63
CA ILE A 31 1.57 18.13 -7.02
C ILE A 31 1.28 19.16 -5.94
N GLN A 32 1.67 18.87 -4.70
CA GLN A 32 1.55 19.83 -3.60
C GLN A 32 0.12 20.33 -3.39
N CYS A 33 -0.87 19.45 -3.57
CA CYS A 33 -2.26 19.78 -3.28
C CYS A 33 -2.57 19.55 -1.81
N THR A 34 -3.35 20.44 -1.21
CA THR A 34 -3.66 20.40 0.22
C THR A 34 -5.16 20.56 0.47
N ALA A 35 -5.69 19.73 1.35
CA ALA A 35 -7.06 19.82 1.87
C ALA A 35 -7.04 19.73 3.40
N ALA A 36 -8.05 20.25 4.08
CA ALA A 36 -8.11 20.18 5.56
C ALA A 36 -8.91 18.99 6.09
N ILE A 37 -9.79 18.39 5.27
CA ILE A 37 -10.73 17.35 5.69
C ILE A 37 -10.35 15.99 5.13
N ASN A 38 -10.53 15.79 3.81
CA ASN A 38 -10.27 14.52 3.14
C ASN A 38 -9.57 14.75 1.80
N GLY A 39 -8.66 13.86 1.44
CA GLY A 39 -8.03 13.80 0.11
C GLY A 39 -7.25 15.06 -0.21
N GLY A 40 -5.98 15.12 0.15
CA GLY A 40 -5.16 16.31 -0.07
C GLY A 40 -5.20 16.80 -1.51
N ALA A 41 -5.18 15.89 -2.49
CA ALA A 41 -5.46 16.23 -3.88
C ALA A 41 -6.92 15.98 -4.28
N VAL A 42 -7.43 14.78 -4.00
CA VAL A 42 -8.70 14.31 -4.58
C VAL A 42 -9.56 13.66 -3.50
N SER A 43 -10.81 14.11 -3.41
CA SER A 43 -11.82 13.54 -2.51
C SER A 43 -13.14 13.33 -3.25
N ILE A 44 -13.58 12.07 -3.31
CA ILE A 44 -14.71 11.66 -4.16
C ILE A 44 -15.71 10.82 -3.36
N THR A 45 -16.99 11.20 -3.45
CA THR A 45 -18.14 10.35 -3.15
C THR A 45 -18.97 10.20 -4.42
N SER A 46 -19.10 8.97 -4.94
CA SER A 46 -19.73 8.70 -6.25
C SER A 46 -20.35 7.30 -6.37
N ASP A 47 -21.06 7.04 -7.48
CA ASP A 47 -21.53 5.69 -7.81
C ASP A 47 -20.37 4.88 -8.39
N HIS A 48 -19.71 5.45 -9.41
CA HIS A 48 -18.59 4.82 -10.11
C HIS A 48 -17.39 5.77 -10.15
N LEU A 49 -16.22 5.23 -9.83
CA LEU A 49 -14.94 5.92 -9.97
C LEU A 49 -13.98 5.06 -10.78
N SER A 50 -13.48 5.62 -11.87
CA SER A 50 -12.32 5.10 -12.60
C SER A 50 -11.16 6.08 -12.44
N MET A 51 -10.01 5.59 -12.00
CA MET A 51 -8.77 6.34 -12.03
C MET A 51 -7.71 5.56 -12.80
N ASN A 52 -7.09 6.24 -13.74
CA ASN A 52 -6.14 5.64 -14.64
C ASN A 52 -4.93 6.55 -14.81
N ASN A 53 -3.74 5.97 -14.69
CA ASN A 53 -2.47 6.62 -14.94
C ASN A 53 -2.33 7.96 -14.20
N SER A 54 -2.68 8.00 -12.91
CA SER A 54 -2.58 9.22 -12.09
C SER A 54 -1.39 9.18 -11.14
N PHE A 55 -0.73 10.33 -10.98
CA PHE A 55 0.44 10.49 -10.12
C PHE A 55 0.20 11.56 -9.06
N TYR A 56 0.53 11.24 -7.81
CA TYR A 56 0.37 12.10 -6.66
C TYR A 56 1.73 12.30 -5.98
N THR A 57 2.11 13.55 -5.73
CA THR A 57 3.31 13.83 -4.93
C THR A 57 3.13 15.05 -4.04
N LYS A 58 3.70 14.96 -2.82
CA LYS A 58 3.67 16.04 -1.82
C LYS A 58 2.26 16.53 -1.48
N CYS A 59 1.25 15.69 -1.69
CA CYS A 59 -0.13 16.02 -1.35
C CYS A 59 -0.39 15.72 0.12
N VAL A 60 -1.16 16.58 0.79
CA VAL A 60 -1.30 16.54 2.25
C VAL A 60 -2.74 16.81 2.68
N CYS A 61 -3.20 16.07 3.68
CA CYS A 61 -4.45 16.27 4.38
C CYS A 61 -4.19 16.18 5.90
N PRO A 62 -3.71 17.26 6.53
CA PRO A 62 -3.13 17.19 7.87
C PRO A 62 -4.20 17.06 8.94
N GLY A 63 -3.90 16.31 10.01
CA GLY A 63 -4.65 16.40 11.27
C GLY A 63 -6.01 15.69 11.31
N ILE A 64 -6.40 14.99 10.26
CA ILE A 64 -7.65 14.22 10.21
C ILE A 64 -7.35 12.73 10.01
N ILE A 65 -7.80 11.93 10.99
CA ILE A 65 -7.81 10.47 10.90
C ILE A 65 -8.82 10.08 9.82
N TYR A 66 -8.47 9.11 8.98
CA TYR A 66 -9.25 8.66 7.83
C TYR A 66 -9.46 9.72 6.75
N GLY A 67 -8.55 10.70 6.67
CA GLY A 67 -8.62 11.78 5.70
C GLY A 67 -8.08 11.41 4.32
N GLY A 68 -7.01 10.59 4.24
CA GLY A 68 -6.31 10.31 2.99
C GLY A 68 -5.45 11.49 2.52
N GLN A 69 -4.12 11.36 2.58
CA GLN A 69 -3.16 12.41 2.25
C GLN A 69 -3.16 12.74 0.77
N SER A 70 -3.08 11.73 -0.09
CA SER A 70 -3.20 11.95 -1.53
C SER A 70 -4.67 11.95 -1.92
N PHE A 71 -5.39 10.92 -1.48
CA PHE A 71 -6.65 10.54 -2.08
C PHE A 71 -7.60 9.85 -1.10
N TYR A 72 -8.86 10.27 -1.16
CA TYR A 72 -9.99 9.64 -0.48
C TYR A 72 -11.09 9.32 -1.50
N ALA A 73 -11.55 8.07 -1.52
CA ALA A 73 -12.78 7.72 -2.21
C ALA A 73 -13.72 6.84 -1.42
N ASP A 74 -14.98 7.16 -1.65
CA ASP A 74 -16.15 6.42 -1.22
C ASP A 74 -17.04 6.23 -2.45
N ALA A 75 -17.05 5.02 -3.01
CA ALA A 75 -17.87 4.73 -4.19
C ALA A 75 -18.39 3.29 -4.23
N TYR A 76 -19.49 3.06 -4.94
CA TYR A 76 -20.05 1.72 -5.10
C TYR A 76 -19.16 0.83 -5.97
N SER A 77 -18.51 1.40 -6.98
CA SER A 77 -17.51 0.71 -7.81
C SER A 77 -16.28 1.60 -8.03
N MET A 78 -15.11 1.07 -7.73
CA MET A 78 -13.83 1.75 -7.91
C MET A 78 -12.87 0.87 -8.72
N CYS A 79 -12.25 1.48 -9.73
CA CYS A 79 -11.20 0.87 -10.53
C CYS A 79 -9.99 1.81 -10.58
N TYR A 80 -8.84 1.34 -10.11
CA TYR A 80 -7.56 2.03 -10.08
C TYR A 80 -6.59 1.29 -10.98
N THR A 81 -6.06 1.98 -11.99
CA THR A 81 -5.14 1.40 -12.97
C THR A 81 -3.91 2.29 -13.11
N LEU A 82 -2.75 1.79 -12.71
CA LEU A 82 -1.47 2.50 -12.82
C LEU A 82 -1.43 3.81 -12.01
N ASP A 83 -1.86 3.77 -10.76
CA ASP A 83 -1.80 4.93 -9.88
C ASP A 83 -0.55 4.90 -9.00
N SER A 84 0.14 6.03 -8.91
CA SER A 84 1.42 6.13 -8.19
C SER A 84 1.43 7.31 -7.22
N MET A 85 1.92 7.07 -6.00
CA MET A 85 1.99 8.04 -4.91
C MET A 85 3.40 8.08 -4.34
N ASP A 86 4.03 9.25 -4.36
CA ASP A 86 5.37 9.46 -3.83
C ASP A 86 5.42 10.66 -2.88
N LYS A 87 5.90 10.45 -1.65
CA LYS A 87 6.09 11.50 -0.64
C LYS A 87 4.81 12.28 -0.31
N CYS A 88 3.73 11.59 0.00
CA CYS A 88 2.44 12.15 0.42
C CYS A 88 2.12 11.72 1.87
N PRO A 89 2.58 12.44 2.90
CA PRO A 89 3.34 13.70 2.91
C PRO A 89 4.85 13.46 2.75
N GLU A 90 5.62 14.55 2.55
CA GLU A 90 7.09 14.46 2.41
C GLU A 90 7.79 14.33 3.77
N ASN A 91 7.14 14.74 4.86
CA ASN A 91 7.73 14.73 6.20
C ASN A 91 6.68 14.55 7.31
N LEU A 92 7.14 14.10 8.48
CA LEU A 92 6.29 13.85 9.66
C LEU A 92 5.57 15.10 10.21
N LYS A 93 6.07 16.32 9.95
CA LYS A 93 5.47 17.55 10.50
C LYS A 93 4.12 17.87 9.87
N GLU A 94 3.85 17.27 8.71
CA GLU A 94 2.59 17.43 7.98
C GLU A 94 1.45 16.60 8.58
N ASN A 95 1.72 15.78 9.61
CA ASN A 95 0.72 15.08 10.41
C ASN A 95 -0.37 14.35 9.59
N GLY A 96 0.08 13.58 8.60
CA GLY A 96 -0.80 12.84 7.72
C GLY A 96 -1.12 11.43 8.24
N PHE A 97 -2.38 11.02 8.28
CA PHE A 97 -2.80 9.80 8.97
C PHE A 97 -2.82 8.55 8.07
N GLU A 98 -3.30 8.67 6.84
CA GLU A 98 -3.35 7.60 5.84
C GLU A 98 -3.04 8.15 4.46
N LEU A 99 -2.34 7.40 3.61
CA LEU A 99 -2.02 7.84 2.25
C LEU A 99 -3.25 7.83 1.33
N LEU A 100 -3.75 6.63 1.06
CA LEU A 100 -4.83 6.36 0.13
C LEU A 100 -5.94 5.58 0.85
N ILE A 101 -7.16 6.11 0.78
CA ILE A 101 -8.35 5.52 1.40
C ILE A 101 -9.36 5.15 0.32
N ALA A 102 -9.75 3.88 0.28
CA ALA A 102 -10.86 3.39 -0.50
C ALA A 102 -11.90 2.74 0.42
N ARG A 103 -13.11 3.28 0.43
CA ARG A 103 -14.20 2.81 1.28
C ARG A 103 -15.34 2.27 0.46
N GLN A 104 -15.93 1.20 0.99
CA GLN A 104 -17.13 0.51 0.52
C GLN A 104 -17.05 0.01 -0.94
N GLY A 105 -18.12 -0.66 -1.39
CA GLY A 105 -18.27 -1.04 -2.80
C GLY A 105 -17.32 -2.11 -3.32
N ILE A 106 -17.24 -2.23 -4.63
CA ILE A 106 -16.31 -3.10 -5.35
C ILE A 106 -15.02 -2.33 -5.59
N GLN A 107 -13.90 -2.83 -5.09
CA GLN A 107 -12.60 -2.16 -5.12
C GLN A 107 -11.61 -2.96 -5.96
N THR A 108 -11.14 -2.39 -7.07
CA THR A 108 -10.15 -3.02 -7.94
C THR A 108 -8.94 -2.14 -8.13
N PHE A 109 -7.80 -2.60 -7.62
CA PHE A 109 -6.46 -2.03 -7.80
C PHE A 109 -5.68 -2.94 -8.75
N SER A 110 -5.66 -2.58 -10.03
CA SER A 110 -4.92 -3.32 -11.05
C SER A 110 -3.42 -3.09 -10.88
N MET A 111 -3.00 -1.84 -10.70
CA MET A 111 -1.62 -1.48 -10.41
C MET A 111 -1.56 -0.24 -9.53
N ILE A 112 -0.88 -0.34 -8.39
CA ILE A 112 -0.66 0.75 -7.44
C ILE A 112 0.80 0.79 -6.99
N ASN A 113 1.39 1.98 -6.95
CA ASN A 113 2.72 2.20 -6.39
C ASN A 113 2.63 3.23 -5.26
N SER A 114 3.22 2.91 -4.11
CA SER A 114 3.35 3.78 -2.94
C SER A 114 4.80 3.80 -2.52
N THR A 115 5.49 4.93 -2.73
CA THR A 115 6.91 5.08 -2.45
C THR A 115 7.18 6.24 -1.50
N ASN A 116 8.08 6.03 -0.53
CA ASN A 116 8.57 7.10 0.34
C ASN A 116 7.46 7.89 1.07
N ASN A 117 6.30 7.26 1.34
CA ASN A 117 5.19 7.91 2.02
C ASN A 117 5.31 7.74 3.53
N ILE A 118 4.80 8.71 4.28
CA ILE A 118 4.87 8.73 5.73
C ILE A 118 3.47 8.90 6.30
N ALA A 119 3.02 7.99 7.16
CA ALA A 119 1.85 8.22 7.99
C ALA A 119 2.29 8.49 9.43
N THR A 120 1.59 9.37 10.14
CA THR A 120 1.78 9.65 11.57
C THR A 120 0.89 8.77 12.46
N HIS A 121 -0.01 7.98 11.86
CA HIS A 121 -0.83 7.03 12.60
C HIS A 121 -1.08 5.74 11.82
N TYR A 122 -2.02 5.74 10.86
CA TYR A 122 -2.61 4.52 10.30
C TYR A 122 -1.78 3.90 9.16
N ALA A 123 -2.23 4.03 7.91
CA ALA A 123 -1.68 3.28 6.78
C ALA A 123 -0.93 4.20 5.82
N SER A 124 0.39 4.06 5.71
CA SER A 124 1.19 4.85 4.77
C SER A 124 1.13 4.36 3.32
N GLY A 125 0.47 3.24 3.05
CA GLY A 125 0.25 2.70 1.70
C GLY A 125 -1.22 2.75 1.27
N LEU A 126 -2.01 1.77 1.73
CA LEU A 126 -3.42 1.60 1.34
C LEU A 126 -4.25 1.25 2.57
N LEU A 127 -5.35 1.99 2.77
CA LEU A 127 -6.44 1.61 3.64
C LEU A 127 -7.67 1.25 2.81
N SER A 128 -8.13 0.01 2.94
CA SER A 128 -9.35 -0.52 2.33
C SER A 128 -10.38 -0.85 3.40
N GLY A 129 -11.52 -0.16 3.34
CA GLY A 129 -12.64 -0.32 4.27
C GLY A 129 -13.90 -0.87 3.59
N GLU A 130 -14.64 -1.74 4.28
CA GLU A 130 -16.05 -2.09 3.94
C GLU A 130 -16.27 -2.65 2.52
N SER A 131 -15.25 -3.30 1.93
CA SER A 131 -15.35 -3.78 0.55
C SER A 131 -16.40 -4.90 0.39
N LYS A 132 -17.19 -4.83 -0.69
CA LYS A 132 -18.08 -5.91 -1.14
C LYS A 132 -17.36 -6.93 -2.00
N ARG A 133 -16.27 -6.51 -2.65
CA ARG A 133 -15.31 -7.34 -3.38
C ARG A 133 -14.02 -6.56 -3.51
N PHE A 134 -12.90 -7.23 -3.28
CA PHE A 134 -11.58 -6.62 -3.28
C PHE A 134 -10.64 -7.33 -4.25
N LYS A 135 -9.90 -6.54 -5.03
CA LYS A 135 -8.87 -7.02 -5.94
C LYS A 135 -7.66 -6.09 -5.88
N LEU A 136 -6.50 -6.64 -5.57
CA LEU A 136 -5.19 -5.99 -5.61
C LEU A 136 -4.21 -6.91 -6.36
N ILE A 137 -3.81 -6.54 -7.57
CA ILE A 137 -3.05 -7.42 -8.49
C ILE A 137 -1.58 -7.06 -8.62
N TYR A 138 -1.23 -5.78 -8.71
CA TYR A 138 0.16 -5.35 -8.74
C TYR A 138 0.28 -4.19 -7.76
N GLY A 139 0.92 -4.42 -6.61
CA GLY A 139 1.08 -3.39 -5.59
C GLY A 139 2.53 -3.27 -5.17
N ASN A 140 3.16 -2.12 -5.37
CA ASN A 140 4.51 -1.89 -4.87
C ASN A 140 4.48 -0.86 -3.74
N PHE A 141 4.79 -1.30 -2.52
CA PHE A 141 4.88 -0.45 -1.34
C PHE A 141 6.33 -0.43 -0.89
N VAL A 142 7.06 0.63 -1.22
CA VAL A 142 8.52 0.72 -1.05
C VAL A 142 8.90 1.92 -0.18
N ASN A 143 9.74 1.72 0.83
CA ASN A 143 10.24 2.79 1.71
C ASN A 143 9.13 3.62 2.37
N ASN A 144 7.96 3.05 2.63
CA ASN A 144 6.92 3.75 3.38
C ASN A 144 7.16 3.59 4.89
N SER A 145 6.78 4.59 5.67
CA SER A 145 6.90 4.57 7.13
C SER A 145 5.55 4.88 7.77
N SER A 146 5.16 4.13 8.79
CA SER A 146 3.98 4.43 9.61
C SER A 146 4.16 3.87 11.01
N PRO A 147 3.67 4.50 12.09
CA PRO A 147 3.58 3.85 13.39
C PRO A 147 2.79 2.55 13.30
N ASN A 148 1.66 2.52 12.59
CA ASN A 148 0.78 1.37 12.64
C ASN A 148 0.96 0.44 11.44
N HIS A 149 0.65 0.88 10.21
CA HIS A 149 0.51 -0.04 9.07
C HIS A 149 1.05 0.50 7.75
N ILE A 150 1.36 -0.43 6.84
CA ILE A 150 1.55 -0.11 5.40
C ILE A 150 0.26 -0.41 4.65
N LEU A 151 -0.31 -1.60 4.90
CA LEU A 151 -1.60 -2.04 4.37
C LEU A 151 -2.58 -2.24 5.52
N ALA A 152 -3.74 -1.60 5.45
CA ALA A 152 -4.85 -1.83 6.37
C ALA A 152 -6.06 -2.32 5.57
N LEU A 153 -6.42 -3.59 5.74
CA LEU A 153 -7.47 -4.24 4.96
C LEU A 153 -8.55 -4.77 5.90
N THR A 154 -9.80 -4.39 5.66
CA THR A 154 -10.95 -4.89 6.43
C THR A 154 -11.95 -5.58 5.51
N HIS A 155 -12.66 -6.57 6.06
CA HIS A 155 -13.68 -7.35 5.36
C HIS A 155 -13.20 -8.04 4.08
N ILE A 156 -11.94 -8.48 4.03
CA ILE A 156 -11.43 -9.28 2.91
C ILE A 156 -12.07 -10.67 2.96
N ARG A 157 -12.49 -11.18 1.83
CA ARG A 157 -13.20 -12.46 1.71
C ARG A 157 -12.31 -13.51 1.04
N PRO A 158 -12.62 -14.82 1.22
CA PRO A 158 -11.82 -15.88 0.61
C PRO A 158 -11.75 -15.82 -0.93
N ASP A 159 -12.76 -15.25 -1.59
CA ASP A 159 -12.85 -15.09 -3.05
C ASP A 159 -12.23 -13.78 -3.57
N ASP A 160 -11.78 -12.89 -2.68
CA ASP A 160 -11.05 -11.69 -3.06
C ASP A 160 -9.65 -12.03 -3.57
N THR A 161 -9.10 -11.15 -4.41
CA THR A 161 -7.85 -11.43 -5.11
C THR A 161 -6.73 -10.52 -4.62
N LEU A 162 -5.72 -11.10 -3.97
CA LEU A 162 -4.49 -10.40 -3.59
C LEU A 162 -3.29 -11.14 -4.19
N LYS A 163 -2.68 -10.56 -5.23
CA LYS A 163 -1.58 -11.18 -5.98
C LYS A 163 -0.47 -10.17 -6.25
N TYR A 164 0.77 -10.63 -6.46
CA TYR A 164 1.93 -9.81 -6.90
C TYR A 164 2.07 -8.46 -6.18
N VAL A 165 1.99 -8.50 -4.85
CA VAL A 165 2.19 -7.31 -4.02
C VAL A 165 3.53 -7.43 -3.29
N ASN A 166 4.27 -6.33 -3.30
CA ASN A 166 5.61 -6.20 -2.80
C ASN A 166 5.61 -5.18 -1.65
N LEU A 167 6.05 -5.62 -0.47
CA LEU A 167 6.39 -4.77 0.66
C LEU A 167 7.91 -4.76 0.79
N ILE A 168 8.56 -3.65 0.43
CA ILE A 168 10.02 -3.56 0.39
C ILE A 168 10.49 -2.38 1.23
N GLN A 169 11.40 -2.63 2.17
CA GLN A 169 12.07 -1.57 2.95
C GLN A 169 11.11 -0.63 3.69
N ASN A 170 9.92 -1.10 4.05
CA ASN A 170 8.98 -0.31 4.85
C ASN A 170 9.35 -0.37 6.34
N ASN A 171 8.93 0.64 7.08
CA ASN A 171 9.19 0.76 8.51
C ASN A 171 7.88 0.93 9.29
N VAL A 172 7.64 0.02 10.23
CA VAL A 172 6.52 0.08 11.17
C VAL A 172 7.02 -0.04 12.60
N THR A 173 6.60 0.87 13.48
CA THR A 173 7.18 0.99 14.84
C THR A 173 6.27 0.53 15.97
N GLU A 174 4.95 0.53 15.80
CA GLU A 174 3.98 0.21 16.86
C GLU A 174 3.22 -1.08 16.56
N ASP A 175 2.56 -1.19 15.40
CA ASP A 175 1.73 -2.36 15.09
C ASP A 175 2.41 -3.34 14.11
N SER A 176 2.03 -3.33 12.83
CA SER A 176 2.51 -4.30 11.83
C SER A 176 2.39 -3.82 10.39
N LEU A 177 3.17 -4.41 9.48
CA LEU A 177 3.13 -4.10 8.05
C LEU A 177 1.72 -4.27 7.45
N ILE A 178 0.98 -5.31 7.86
CA ILE A 178 -0.36 -5.62 7.37
C ILE A 178 -1.34 -5.75 8.54
N PHE A 179 -2.34 -4.87 8.57
CA PHE A 179 -3.50 -4.98 9.44
C PHE A 179 -4.66 -5.68 8.77
N LEU A 180 -5.28 -6.62 9.49
CA LEU A 180 -6.47 -7.35 9.07
C LEU A 180 -7.57 -7.27 10.13
N SER A 181 -8.81 -7.01 9.71
CA SER A 181 -9.98 -7.09 10.59
C SER A 181 -11.17 -7.70 9.86
N GLY A 182 -11.84 -8.69 10.48
CA GLY A 182 -12.96 -9.43 9.88
C GLY A 182 -12.63 -9.99 8.49
N SER A 183 -11.45 -10.58 8.31
CA SER A 183 -10.85 -10.81 7.00
C SER A 183 -10.34 -12.24 6.81
N CYS A 184 -10.60 -12.84 5.65
CA CYS A 184 -10.00 -14.09 5.18
C CYS A 184 -9.14 -13.80 3.94
N ALA A 185 -7.88 -13.45 4.17
CA ALA A 185 -6.97 -12.97 3.14
C ALA A 185 -6.01 -14.07 2.66
N VAL A 186 -6.02 -14.33 1.34
CA VAL A 186 -5.09 -15.24 0.68
C VAL A 186 -4.20 -14.45 -0.28
N PHE A 187 -2.99 -14.13 0.17
CA PHE A 187 -1.97 -13.44 -0.59
C PHE A 187 -1.17 -14.43 -1.43
N ARG A 188 -1.04 -14.18 -2.74
CA ARG A 188 -0.28 -15.05 -3.65
C ARG A 188 0.86 -14.29 -4.33
N ASN A 189 2.01 -14.92 -4.52
CA ASN A 189 3.18 -14.27 -5.16
C ASN A 189 3.57 -12.97 -4.47
N PHE A 190 3.55 -12.96 -3.14
CA PHE A 190 3.83 -11.77 -2.33
C PHE A 190 5.34 -11.69 -2.06
N ILE A 191 5.93 -10.49 -2.09
CA ILE A 191 7.34 -10.28 -1.72
C ILE A 191 7.39 -9.38 -0.49
N VAL A 192 8.07 -9.84 0.56
CA VAL A 192 8.34 -9.05 1.76
C VAL A 192 9.85 -9.04 1.94
N PHE A 193 10.48 -7.87 1.82
CA PHE A 193 11.94 -7.78 1.86
C PHE A 193 12.45 -6.51 2.54
N GLY A 194 13.34 -6.64 3.51
CA GLY A 194 14.05 -5.56 4.18
C GLY A 194 13.16 -4.65 5.02
N ASN A 195 11.98 -5.11 5.42
CA ASN A 195 11.06 -4.32 6.23
C ASN A 195 11.42 -4.42 7.71
N THR A 196 11.09 -3.37 8.47
CA THR A 196 11.20 -3.34 9.93
C THR A 196 9.79 -3.30 10.55
N GLY A 197 9.60 -4.04 11.64
CA GLY A 197 8.33 -4.11 12.39
C GLY A 197 7.69 -5.49 12.34
N THR A 198 6.56 -5.66 13.03
CA THR A 198 5.80 -6.92 12.99
C THR A 198 5.21 -7.14 11.60
N PHE A 199 5.06 -8.39 11.16
CA PHE A 199 4.52 -8.65 9.82
C PHE A 199 3.00 -8.43 9.71
N VAL A 200 2.23 -9.09 10.56
CA VAL A 200 0.77 -9.04 10.53
C VAL A 200 0.23 -8.88 11.95
N CYS A 201 -0.72 -7.96 12.11
CA CYS A 201 -1.55 -7.84 13.29
C CYS A 201 -3.03 -7.94 12.90
N HIS A 202 -3.87 -8.29 13.87
CA HIS A 202 -5.29 -8.40 13.65
C HIS A 202 -6.09 -7.83 14.81
N GLN A 203 -7.27 -7.32 14.51
CA GLN A 203 -8.25 -6.96 15.53
C GLN A 203 -9.57 -7.70 15.25
N PRO A 204 -10.18 -8.34 16.27
CA PRO A 204 -11.42 -9.07 16.09
C PRO A 204 -12.67 -8.16 16.05
N LEU A 205 -12.49 -6.84 15.84
CA LEU A 205 -13.58 -5.85 15.84
C LEU A 205 -14.72 -6.25 14.90
N TYR A 206 -14.38 -6.88 13.77
CA TYR A 206 -15.35 -7.30 12.75
C TYR A 206 -15.38 -8.82 12.52
N GLY A 207 -14.93 -9.60 13.50
CA GLY A 207 -14.94 -11.05 13.45
C GLY A 207 -13.57 -11.68 13.22
N TYR A 208 -13.58 -12.96 12.84
CA TYR A 208 -12.38 -13.77 12.70
C TYR A 208 -11.46 -13.29 11.59
N VAL A 209 -10.16 -13.54 11.78
CA VAL A 209 -9.13 -13.28 10.78
C VAL A 209 -8.46 -14.59 10.37
N TYR A 210 -8.37 -14.80 9.06
CA TYR A 210 -7.64 -15.88 8.42
C TYR A 210 -6.64 -15.28 7.42
N PHE A 211 -5.41 -15.76 7.46
CA PHE A 211 -4.32 -15.23 6.65
C PHE A 211 -3.47 -16.35 6.08
N VAL A 212 -3.24 -16.31 4.77
CA VAL A 212 -2.40 -17.29 4.06
C VAL A 212 -1.50 -16.58 3.06
N LEU A 213 -0.24 -16.99 3.03
CA LEU A 213 0.70 -16.70 1.96
C LEU A 213 0.87 -17.94 1.07
N LYS A 214 0.76 -17.78 -0.24
CA LYS A 214 1.04 -18.83 -1.24
C LYS A 214 2.06 -18.33 -2.26
N ASP A 215 3.05 -19.16 -2.57
CA ASP A 215 4.07 -18.84 -3.58
C ASP A 215 4.79 -17.50 -3.30
N SER A 216 4.90 -17.14 -2.01
CA SER A 216 5.43 -15.86 -1.55
C SER A 216 6.88 -15.98 -1.07
N LYS A 217 7.64 -14.89 -1.15
CA LYS A 217 9.00 -14.77 -0.64
C LYS A 217 9.02 -13.75 0.50
N THR A 218 9.67 -14.11 1.60
CA THR A 218 9.84 -13.24 2.76
C THR A 218 11.23 -13.41 3.35
N ASP A 219 11.87 -12.31 3.76
CA ASP A 219 13.09 -12.32 4.58
C ASP A 219 12.82 -12.16 6.08
N LEU A 220 11.55 -12.09 6.47
CA LEU A 220 11.14 -12.06 7.86
C LEU A 220 11.50 -13.39 8.54
N GLY A 221 12.19 -13.30 9.68
CA GLY A 221 12.51 -14.47 10.50
C GLY A 221 11.25 -15.20 11.01
N ARG A 222 11.39 -16.48 11.40
CA ARG A 222 10.27 -17.27 11.97
C ARG A 222 9.61 -16.65 13.21
N THR A 223 10.26 -15.69 13.87
CA THR A 223 9.91 -15.11 15.17
C THR A 223 9.01 -13.86 15.11
N GLU A 224 8.75 -13.29 13.93
CA GLU A 224 8.06 -11.98 13.81
C GLU A 224 6.60 -12.07 13.36
N LEU A 225 6.06 -13.29 13.31
CA LEU A 225 4.62 -13.49 13.21
C LEU A 225 4.01 -13.19 14.58
N GLY A 226 3.39 -12.02 14.74
CA GLY A 226 2.66 -11.63 15.94
C GLY A 226 1.70 -12.74 16.41
N SER A 227 1.31 -12.72 17.69
CA SER A 227 0.44 -13.74 18.28
C SER A 227 -0.96 -13.75 17.64
N VAL A 228 -1.13 -14.48 16.54
CA VAL A 228 -2.43 -14.64 15.88
C VAL A 228 -3.17 -15.80 16.53
N GLN A 229 -4.21 -15.51 17.33
CA GLN A 229 -5.16 -16.53 17.77
C GLN A 229 -6.02 -16.96 16.58
N GLY A 230 -5.96 -18.23 16.18
CA GLY A 230 -6.72 -18.77 15.05
C GLY A 230 -5.92 -19.07 13.78
N LEU A 231 -4.59 -19.02 13.83
CA LEU A 231 -3.73 -19.41 12.70
C LEU A 231 -3.85 -20.93 12.43
N MET A 232 -4.67 -21.35 11.47
CA MET A 232 -4.49 -22.68 10.85
C MET A 232 -3.25 -22.62 9.97
N LYS A 233 -2.14 -23.14 10.51
CA LYS A 233 -0.89 -23.32 9.78
C LYS A 233 -1.01 -24.49 8.83
N GLU A 234 -1.00 -24.24 7.54
CA GLU A 234 -0.33 -25.14 6.62
C GLU A 234 0.75 -24.36 5.86
N TYR A 235 1.98 -24.50 6.35
CA TYR A 235 3.17 -23.97 5.70
C TYR A 235 3.47 -24.82 4.45
N GLY A 236 3.07 -24.31 3.30
CA GLY A 236 3.75 -24.61 2.03
C GLY A 236 4.94 -23.67 1.82
N VAL A 237 5.74 -23.37 2.86
CA VAL A 237 7.02 -22.70 2.67
C VAL A 237 8.09 -23.78 2.60
N VAL A 238 8.39 -24.23 1.37
CA VAL A 238 9.59 -25.03 1.12
C VAL A 238 10.78 -24.09 1.28
N PHE A 239 11.29 -23.97 2.50
CA PHE A 239 12.66 -23.54 2.69
C PHE A 239 13.53 -24.72 2.25
N ASN A 240 14.15 -24.65 1.07
CA ASN A 240 15.27 -25.53 0.81
C ASN A 240 16.43 -25.02 1.68
N ALA A 241 16.67 -25.69 2.81
CA ALA A 241 17.67 -25.32 3.81
C ALA A 241 19.11 -25.28 3.26
N ASN A 242 19.34 -25.77 2.04
CA ASN A 242 20.64 -25.79 1.39
C ASN A 242 21.00 -24.50 0.63
N ASP A 243 20.08 -23.56 0.43
CA ASP A 243 20.34 -22.32 -0.32
C ASP A 243 20.62 -21.08 0.57
N MET A 244 20.62 -21.24 1.90
CA MET A 244 21.01 -20.17 2.82
C MET A 244 22.41 -20.43 3.39
N LYS A 245 23.44 -19.97 2.67
CA LYS A 245 24.75 -19.74 3.31
C LYS A 245 24.62 -18.55 4.27
N PRO A 246 25.22 -18.61 5.48
CA PRO A 246 25.26 -17.47 6.37
C PRO A 246 26.05 -16.35 5.70
N ILE A 247 25.39 -15.20 5.45
CA ILE A 247 26.10 -13.98 5.06
C ILE A 247 26.75 -13.45 6.34
N SER A 248 28.06 -13.65 6.44
CA SER A 248 28.90 -12.87 7.34
C SER A 248 28.93 -11.42 6.83
N PHE A 249 28.53 -10.48 7.67
CA PHE A 249 28.66 -9.06 7.36
C PHE A 249 30.15 -8.67 7.32
N PRO A 250 30.66 -8.10 6.21
CA PRO A 250 31.93 -7.40 6.25
C PRO A 250 31.75 -6.13 7.08
N LYS A 251 32.71 -5.84 7.96
CA LYS A 251 32.82 -4.55 8.65
C LYS A 251 32.71 -3.41 7.63
N VAL A 252 31.87 -2.44 7.96
CA VAL A 252 31.71 -1.11 7.36
C VAL A 252 32.99 -0.64 6.66
N LEU A 253 32.93 -0.49 5.34
CA LEU A 253 33.93 0.21 4.54
C LEU A 253 33.29 1.49 3.98
N ASN A 254 33.90 2.62 4.35
CA ASN A 254 33.63 3.96 3.83
C ASN A 254 33.63 3.95 2.28
N LEU A 255 32.55 4.45 1.67
CA LEU A 255 32.50 4.69 0.23
C LEU A 255 32.64 6.19 -0.04
N ASN A 256 33.75 6.53 -0.68
CA ASN A 256 34.01 7.84 -1.28
C ASN A 256 33.54 7.79 -2.73
N SER A 257 32.80 8.81 -3.15
CA SER A 257 32.13 8.90 -4.46
C SER A 257 33.10 9.28 -5.57
N SER A 258 33.54 8.34 -6.39
CA SER A 258 33.89 8.62 -7.79
C SER A 258 34.00 7.32 -8.59
N ASN A 259 33.25 7.28 -9.69
CA ASN A 259 33.28 6.32 -10.79
C ASN A 259 32.59 4.97 -10.56
N LEU A 260 31.33 4.88 -11.03
CA LEU A 260 30.78 3.63 -11.53
C LEU A 260 30.11 3.87 -12.89
N GLN A 261 30.72 3.34 -13.95
CA GLN A 261 30.04 2.95 -15.18
C GLN A 261 29.69 1.47 -15.05
N VAL A 262 28.46 1.09 -15.39
CA VAL A 262 28.05 -0.31 -15.50
C VAL A 262 27.51 -0.53 -16.90
N THR A 263 28.20 -1.36 -17.68
CA THR A 263 27.70 -1.97 -18.92
C THR A 263 27.44 -3.45 -18.66
N GLY A 264 26.26 -3.94 -19.03
CA GLY A 264 25.94 -5.36 -19.04
C GLY A 264 24.90 -5.68 -20.10
N GLN A 265 25.30 -6.48 -21.09
CA GLN A 265 24.41 -7.05 -22.12
C GLN A 265 23.67 -8.27 -21.56
N PHE A 266 22.39 -8.41 -21.91
CA PHE A 266 21.60 -9.63 -21.66
C PHE A 266 21.47 -10.44 -22.96
N LYS A 267 21.74 -11.75 -22.88
CA LYS A 267 21.39 -12.75 -23.91
C LYS A 267 20.04 -13.35 -23.54
N LEU A 268 19.09 -13.31 -24.48
CA LEU A 268 17.84 -14.05 -24.42
C LEU A 268 18.10 -15.50 -24.85
N GLY A 269 17.68 -16.47 -24.02
CA GLY A 269 17.65 -17.89 -24.38
C GLY A 269 16.33 -18.20 -25.10
N GLU A 270 16.45 -18.93 -26.20
CA GLU A 270 15.36 -19.39 -27.07
C GLU A 270 14.42 -20.37 -26.34
N VAL A 271 13.12 -20.26 -26.64
CA VAL A 271 12.11 -21.26 -26.27
C VAL A 271 11.92 -22.15 -27.49
N ALA A 272 12.15 -23.46 -27.33
CA ALA A 272 11.87 -24.45 -28.36
C ALA A 272 10.36 -24.75 -28.43
N GLU A 273 9.85 -24.89 -29.65
CA GLU A 273 8.51 -25.36 -30.00
C GLU A 273 8.29 -26.85 -29.68
#